data_AF-A0A558BVA9-F1
#
_entry.id   AF-A0A558BVA9-F1
#
_cell.length_a   1.000
_cell.length_b   1.000
_cell.length_c   1.000
_cell.angle_alpha   90.00
_cell.angle_beta   90.00
_cell.angle_gamma   90.00
#
_symmetry.space_group_name_H-M   'P 1'
#
loop_
_entity.id
_entity.type
_entity.pdbx_description
1 polymer ?
#
loop_
_entity_poly.entity_id
_entity_poly.type
_entity_poly.pdbx_seq_one_letter_code
_entity_poly.pdbx_strand_id
1 'polypeptide(L)'
;MFKKLLFPVLLLLSAGLSLTMPGCKPREEELQMSGALEFSADTVKFDTVFTTLRTVTKRLWVYNRNPKGVNVDLISLEKPAASAYTLLINGDLKQTANNLFIRGQDSLLILVRAKLPDNGQNGSPKDYVLEEKLNFRTNGQDQQVLLRSFGQNIYLHDGSQLTGNLTWTNDRPHVLYRGVVVPAGSTLRLKPGTRVYAHAGAALIVRGTLLVNSPADYAPGTAATDTVKATNANIVRFGGDRSGEALYATAPGQWTGIVLDASSHGNIIRYAQIQNAAVGVLVYNPTNASPRPDVLLQNSVIRYISGADVSFAGSKSSLEYGAGVLSVGGKVTMENTLLSDCYEYALLGTGGGEYSLNYCTIANYPAITSVRNTASLTFSNTSADGKTKVLGLTLSLKNSIVWGSNRDELSLENYDEYSAGVSIQNTMLATQLYAATTNAPDKPGLAQPSLNNLIGTYTYNYPRFKSVSAGRSSDYRLDITSPGVNRGAQKVQPLLPRDLLNLPRPDAQPALGAYQTTK
;
A
#
# COMPACT_ATOMS: atom_id res chain seq x y z
N MET A 1 -9.31 -32.28 69.20
CA MET A 1 -9.11 -30.91 69.71
C MET A 1 -8.00 -30.14 68.97
N PHE A 2 -6.87 -30.78 68.62
CA PHE A 2 -5.74 -30.14 67.91
C PHE A 2 -6.04 -29.49 66.54
N LYS A 3 -6.95 -30.05 65.73
CA LYS A 3 -7.29 -29.48 64.41
C LYS A 3 -8.07 -28.15 64.46
N LYS A 4 -8.77 -27.84 65.57
CA LYS A 4 -9.55 -26.58 65.69
C LYS A 4 -8.69 -25.36 66.07
N LEU A 5 -7.49 -25.57 66.64
CA LEU A 5 -6.57 -24.48 67.01
C LEU A 5 -5.52 -24.19 65.92
N LEU A 6 -5.29 -25.12 64.99
CA LEU A 6 -4.24 -24.97 63.98
C LEU A 6 -4.53 -23.86 62.97
N PHE A 7 -5.79 -23.73 62.55
CA PHE A 7 -6.23 -22.72 61.59
C PHE A 7 -6.10 -21.27 62.12
N PRO A 8 -6.57 -20.93 63.33
CA PRO A 8 -6.38 -19.58 63.87
C PRO A 8 -4.91 -19.24 64.14
N VAL A 9 -4.08 -20.24 64.51
CA VAL A 9 -2.63 -20.05 64.67
C VAL A 9 -1.95 -19.76 63.33
N LEU A 10 -2.30 -20.48 62.26
CA LEU A 10 -1.78 -20.19 60.92
C LEU A 10 -2.21 -18.82 60.41
N LEU A 11 -3.43 -18.38 60.70
CA LEU A 11 -3.94 -17.04 60.37
C LEU A 11 -3.19 -15.92 61.11
N LEU A 12 -2.91 -16.13 62.40
CA LEU A 12 -2.10 -15.22 63.21
C LEU A 12 -0.64 -15.18 62.73
N LEU A 13 -0.07 -16.32 62.35
CA LEU A 13 1.27 -16.37 61.77
C LEU A 13 1.32 -15.69 60.40
N SER A 14 0.32 -15.88 59.53
CA SER A 14 0.27 -15.20 58.23
C SER A 14 0.08 -13.70 58.36
N ALA A 15 -0.75 -13.25 59.32
CA ALA A 15 -0.94 -11.84 59.61
C ALA A 15 0.35 -11.22 60.18
N GLY A 16 1.01 -11.92 61.11
CA GLY A 16 2.30 -11.51 61.66
C GLY A 16 3.39 -11.40 60.58
N LEU A 17 3.47 -12.36 59.66
CA LEU A 17 4.45 -12.36 58.58
C LEU A 17 4.20 -11.26 57.54
N SER A 18 2.93 -10.89 57.32
CA SER A 18 2.57 -9.77 56.44
C SER A 18 2.91 -8.39 57.02
N LEU A 19 2.97 -8.26 58.36
CA LEU A 19 3.36 -7.03 59.05
C LEU A 19 4.89 -6.81 59.08
N THR A 20 5.68 -7.86 58.82
CA THR A 20 7.16 -7.79 58.82
C THR A 20 7.77 -7.68 57.43
N MET A 21 6.96 -7.68 56.36
CA MET A 21 7.50 -7.39 55.04
C MET A 21 7.93 -5.91 55.01
N PRO A 22 9.21 -5.61 54.74
CA PRO A 22 9.64 -4.21 54.60
C PRO A 22 8.83 -3.60 53.45
N GLY A 23 7.90 -2.72 53.79
CA GLY A 23 7.27 -1.86 52.79
C GLY A 23 8.39 -1.13 52.07
N CYS A 24 8.45 -1.22 50.74
CA CYS A 24 9.32 -0.36 49.94
C CYS A 24 8.94 1.09 50.22
N LYS A 25 9.61 1.73 51.19
CA LYS A 25 9.60 3.18 51.28
C LYS A 25 10.30 3.67 50.02
N PRO A 26 9.64 4.50 49.17
CA PRO A 26 10.32 5.12 48.06
C PRO A 26 11.52 5.88 48.63
N ARG A 27 12.74 5.48 48.26
CA ARG A 27 13.92 6.27 48.56
C ARG A 27 13.77 7.57 47.76
N GLU A 28 13.94 8.71 48.42
CA GLU A 28 13.96 9.99 47.70
C GLU A 28 15.10 9.94 46.68
N GLU A 29 14.76 10.24 45.43
CA GLU A 29 15.71 10.19 44.31
C GLU A 29 16.71 11.34 44.49
N GLU A 30 17.99 11.03 44.64
CA GLU A 30 19.04 12.03 44.77
C GLU A 30 19.25 12.75 43.43
N LEU A 31 19.44 14.06 43.47
CA LEU A 31 19.75 14.87 42.28
C LEU A 31 21.23 14.81 41.93
N GLN A 32 21.53 14.70 40.64
CA GLN A 32 22.87 14.85 40.10
C GLN A 32 23.03 16.23 39.47
N MET A 33 24.05 16.97 39.92
CA MET A 33 24.35 18.34 39.45
C MET A 33 25.34 18.38 38.27
N SER A 34 25.69 17.22 37.71
CA SER A 34 26.61 17.07 36.58
C SER A 34 26.15 15.93 35.67
N GLY A 35 26.67 15.86 34.45
CA GLY A 35 26.25 14.87 33.44
C GLY A 35 25.28 15.46 32.41
N ALA A 36 25.18 14.76 31.28
CA ALA A 36 24.41 15.17 30.11
C ALA A 36 23.26 14.19 29.83
N LEU A 37 22.34 14.61 28.98
CA LEU A 37 21.30 13.75 28.42
C LEU A 37 21.83 13.02 27.18
N GLU A 38 21.27 11.84 26.91
CA GLU A 38 21.48 11.11 25.65
C GLU A 38 20.19 11.14 24.83
N PHE A 39 20.29 11.32 23.52
CA PHE A 39 19.13 11.40 22.64
C PHE A 39 19.09 10.17 21.72
N SER A 40 17.88 9.69 21.40
CA SER A 40 17.74 8.59 20.42
C SER A 40 18.17 8.98 19.00
N ALA A 41 18.28 10.28 18.71
CA ALA A 41 18.77 10.81 17.45
C ALA A 41 19.37 12.20 17.68
N ASP A 42 20.40 12.54 16.89
CA ASP A 42 20.97 13.89 16.77
C ASP A 42 20.12 14.79 15.85
N THR A 43 19.41 14.18 14.90
CA THR A 43 18.50 14.84 13.96
C THR A 43 17.17 14.10 13.86
N VAL A 44 16.05 14.78 14.10
CA VAL A 44 14.71 14.33 13.74
C VAL A 44 14.38 14.85 12.35
N LYS A 45 14.56 13.98 11.35
CA LYS A 45 14.36 14.29 9.93
C LYS A 45 12.93 13.99 9.48
N PHE A 46 12.33 14.77 8.60
CA PHE A 46 11.09 14.47 7.85
C PHE A 46 11.37 14.54 6.35
N ASP A 47 11.22 13.43 5.62
CA ASP A 47 11.78 13.24 4.27
C ASP A 47 11.02 13.97 3.16
N THR A 48 9.69 13.98 3.22
CA THR A 48 8.86 14.77 2.29
C THR A 48 7.66 15.26 3.05
N VAL A 49 7.54 16.58 3.17
CA VAL A 49 6.43 17.21 3.86
C VAL A 49 5.69 18.10 2.90
N PHE A 50 4.47 17.72 2.56
CA PHE A 50 3.60 18.59 1.79
C PHE A 50 3.26 19.83 2.60
N THR A 51 3.45 21.00 1.98
CA THR A 51 3.08 22.26 2.61
C THR A 51 1.59 22.27 2.94
N THR A 52 1.22 23.04 3.97
CA THR A 52 -0.16 23.15 4.51
C THR A 52 -0.73 21.90 5.18
N LEU A 53 -0.09 20.73 5.03
CA LEU A 53 -0.47 19.48 5.70
C LEU A 53 0.42 19.18 6.90
N ARG A 54 -0.13 18.42 7.85
CA ARG A 54 0.60 17.97 9.04
C ARG A 54 1.35 16.67 8.70
N THR A 55 2.59 16.57 9.14
CA THR A 55 3.39 15.34 9.01
C THR A 55 2.87 14.21 9.88
N VAL A 56 3.43 13.02 9.67
CA VAL A 56 3.48 11.99 10.72
C VAL A 56 4.14 12.53 11.99
N THR A 57 3.82 11.93 13.13
CA THR A 57 4.47 12.23 14.41
C THR A 57 5.68 11.32 14.58
N LYS A 58 6.87 11.90 14.82
CA LYS A 58 8.10 11.19 15.15
C LYS A 58 8.35 11.19 16.66
N ARG A 59 9.01 10.14 17.14
CA ARG A 59 9.39 9.95 18.55
C ARG A 59 10.85 10.35 18.72
N LEU A 60 11.13 11.18 19.70
CA LEU A 60 12.46 11.49 20.20
C LEU A 60 12.51 11.07 21.66
N TRP A 61 13.30 10.04 21.97
CA TRP A 61 13.56 9.65 23.34
C TRP A 61 14.74 10.45 23.88
N VAL A 62 14.56 10.96 25.09
CA VAL A 62 15.56 11.72 25.85
C VAL A 62 15.89 10.90 27.08
N TYR A 63 17.08 10.33 27.13
CA TYR A 63 17.51 9.42 28.19
C TYR A 63 18.35 10.15 29.21
N ASN A 64 18.03 9.93 30.49
CA ASN A 64 18.94 10.18 31.57
C ASN A 64 19.72 8.88 31.87
N ARG A 65 20.89 8.72 31.26
CA ARG A 65 21.77 7.56 31.55
C ARG A 65 22.52 7.68 32.87
N ASN A 66 22.41 8.81 33.55
CA ASN A 66 23.04 9.00 34.86
C ASN A 66 22.36 8.11 35.91
N PRO A 67 23.10 7.65 36.94
CA PRO A 67 22.56 6.77 37.99
C PRO A 67 21.55 7.47 38.92
N LYS A 68 21.47 8.79 38.87
CA LYS A 68 20.65 9.65 39.73
C LYS A 68 19.77 10.58 38.89
N GLY A 69 18.73 11.14 39.51
CA GLY A 69 17.80 12.05 38.84
C GLY A 69 18.46 13.34 38.37
N VAL A 70 17.97 13.90 37.26
CA VAL A 70 18.41 15.18 36.71
C VAL A 70 17.22 16.13 36.55
N ASN A 71 17.47 17.42 36.77
CA ASN A 71 16.55 18.48 36.41
C ASN A 71 16.96 19.09 35.07
N VAL A 72 16.05 19.00 34.11
CA VAL A 72 16.18 19.67 32.81
C VAL A 72 15.57 21.07 32.98
N ASP A 73 16.44 22.07 33.05
CA ASP A 73 16.10 23.48 33.24
C ASP A 73 15.17 23.96 32.12
N LEU A 74 15.50 23.60 30.87
CA LEU A 74 14.77 24.05 29.68
C LEU A 74 14.75 22.97 28.61
N ILE A 75 13.58 22.76 28.00
CA ILE A 75 13.41 22.16 26.69
C ILE A 75 12.64 23.16 25.85
N SER A 76 13.20 23.66 24.74
CA SER A 76 12.51 24.64 23.90
C SER A 76 12.93 24.56 22.45
N LEU A 77 11.97 24.78 21.56
CA LEU A 77 12.27 25.18 20.19
C LEU A 77 13.02 26.52 20.18
N GLU A 78 13.86 26.74 19.18
CA GLU A 78 14.58 27.99 18.96
C GLU A 78 13.62 29.17 18.72
N LYS A 79 12.49 28.94 18.05
CA LYS A 79 11.46 29.94 17.73
C LYS A 79 10.07 29.45 18.14
N PRO A 80 9.79 29.26 19.44
CA PRO A 80 8.62 28.51 19.91
C PRO A 80 7.27 29.09 19.47
N ALA A 81 7.17 30.42 19.27
CA ALA A 81 5.95 31.08 18.83
C ALA A 81 5.72 31.02 17.29
N ALA A 82 6.78 30.90 16.50
CA ALA A 82 6.73 30.96 15.04
C ALA A 82 7.11 29.63 14.37
N SER A 83 7.40 28.60 15.16
CA SER A 83 7.87 27.32 14.67
C SER A 83 6.80 26.60 13.85
N ALA A 84 7.24 25.99 12.75
CA ALA A 84 6.44 25.03 12.00
C ALA A 84 6.36 23.65 12.69
N TYR A 85 7.20 23.42 13.71
CA TYR A 85 7.22 22.21 14.51
C TYR A 85 6.27 22.33 15.70
N THR A 86 5.69 21.21 16.09
CA THR A 86 4.84 21.08 17.27
C THR A 86 5.34 19.93 18.12
N LEU A 87 5.58 20.21 19.40
CA LEU A 87 6.04 19.24 20.37
C LEU A 87 4.90 18.78 21.29
N LEU A 88 4.87 17.48 21.61
CA LEU A 88 4.28 17.00 22.85
C LEU A 88 5.41 16.52 23.75
N ILE A 89 5.62 17.20 24.87
CA ILE A 89 6.71 16.92 25.81
C ILE A 89 6.11 16.23 27.02
N ASN A 90 6.47 14.95 27.22
CA ASN A 90 5.91 14.09 28.27
C ASN A 90 4.38 13.99 28.26
N GLY A 91 3.76 14.04 27.07
CA GLY A 91 2.31 14.02 26.88
C GLY A 91 1.64 15.39 26.77
N ASP A 92 2.30 16.46 27.21
CA ASP A 92 1.72 17.82 27.14
C ASP A 92 2.05 18.51 25.82
N LEU A 93 1.04 19.09 25.16
CA LEU A 93 1.20 19.91 23.97
C LEU A 93 1.80 21.27 24.33
N LYS A 94 3.13 21.41 24.26
CA LYS A 94 3.87 22.64 24.59
C LYS A 94 5.17 22.73 23.82
N GLN A 95 5.52 23.94 23.36
CA GLN A 95 6.74 24.21 22.58
C GLN A 95 7.97 24.50 23.46
N THR A 96 7.71 24.79 24.73
CA THR A 96 8.70 25.05 25.77
C THR A 96 8.26 24.36 27.06
N ALA A 97 9.21 23.76 27.77
CA ALA A 97 9.02 23.18 29.09
C ALA A 97 10.20 23.55 29.98
N ASN A 98 9.93 23.82 31.26
CA ASN A 98 10.95 24.20 32.24
C ASN A 98 10.91 23.24 33.42
N ASN A 99 12.05 23.06 34.09
CA ASN A 99 12.18 22.31 35.34
C ASN A 99 11.57 20.90 35.27
N LEU A 100 11.90 20.15 34.21
CA LEU A 100 11.44 18.77 34.05
C LEU A 100 12.38 17.80 34.75
N PHE A 101 11.82 16.99 35.64
CA PHE A 101 12.56 15.98 36.37
C PHE A 101 12.57 14.64 35.62
N ILE A 102 13.76 14.06 35.41
CA ILE A 102 13.94 12.72 34.84
C ILE A 102 14.72 11.88 35.86
N ARG A 103 14.16 10.74 36.28
CA ARG A 103 14.81 9.84 37.25
C ARG A 103 16.11 9.26 36.72
N GLY A 104 16.97 8.77 37.62
CA GLY A 104 18.16 8.02 37.22
C GLY A 104 17.80 6.82 36.35
N GLN A 105 18.56 6.62 35.27
CA GLN A 105 18.35 5.54 34.31
C GLN A 105 16.97 5.51 33.63
N ASP A 106 16.24 6.63 33.65
CA ASP A 106 14.91 6.76 33.07
C ASP A 106 14.94 7.62 31.79
N SER A 107 13.77 7.84 31.19
CA SER A 107 13.64 8.58 29.94
C SER A 107 12.37 9.43 29.89
N LEU A 108 12.43 10.43 29.03
CA LEU A 108 11.34 11.29 28.62
C LEU A 108 11.05 11.01 27.15
N LEU A 109 9.77 10.96 26.78
CA LEU A 109 9.34 10.93 25.38
C LEU A 109 8.92 12.33 24.92
N ILE A 110 9.49 12.76 23.79
CA ILE A 110 9.03 13.92 23.03
C ILE A 110 8.45 13.43 21.70
N LEU A 111 7.23 13.86 21.39
CA LEU A 111 6.63 13.65 20.08
C LEU A 111 6.79 14.92 19.25
N VAL A 112 7.35 14.78 18.05
CA VAL A 112 7.60 15.90 17.13
C VAL A 112 6.75 15.71 15.88
N ARG A 113 6.05 16.76 15.46
CA ARG A 113 5.37 16.83 14.15
C ARG A 113 5.60 18.20 13.54
N ALA A 114 5.48 18.32 12.22
CA ALA A 114 5.59 19.59 11.52
C ALA A 114 4.32 19.90 10.72
N LYS A 115 4.07 21.18 10.48
CA LYS A 115 3.14 21.69 9.47
C LYS A 115 3.82 22.88 8.81
N LEU A 116 4.44 22.66 7.66
CA LEU A 116 5.13 23.75 7.00
C LEU A 116 4.14 24.68 6.31
N PRO A 117 4.37 26.01 6.36
CA PRO A 117 3.55 26.95 5.62
C PRO A 117 3.69 26.73 4.11
N ASP A 118 2.70 27.19 3.36
CA ASP A 118 2.92 27.43 1.93
C ASP A 118 3.98 28.52 1.80
N ASN A 119 4.99 28.28 0.97
CA ASN A 119 6.05 29.25 0.73
C ASN A 119 5.64 30.28 -0.35
N GLY A 120 4.40 30.23 -0.85
CA GLY A 120 3.81 31.23 -1.74
C GLY A 120 4.42 31.27 -3.14
N GLN A 121 5.30 30.32 -3.48
CA GLN A 121 5.92 30.29 -4.80
C GLN A 121 5.00 29.62 -5.82
N ASN A 122 4.51 30.38 -6.80
CA ASN A 122 3.77 29.91 -7.98
C ASN A 122 4.67 29.24 -9.06
N GLY A 123 5.84 28.66 -8.71
CA GLY A 123 6.76 27.96 -9.62
C GLY A 123 6.90 26.43 -9.42
N SER A 124 7.76 25.75 -10.20
CA SER A 124 8.09 24.30 -10.07
C SER A 124 8.30 23.87 -8.60
N PRO A 125 8.08 22.58 -8.25
CA PRO A 125 8.12 22.13 -6.87
C PRO A 125 9.56 22.26 -6.39
N LYS A 126 9.86 23.34 -5.67
CA LYS A 126 11.15 23.49 -5.03
C LYS A 126 11.05 22.84 -3.67
N ASP A 127 11.75 21.74 -3.54
CA ASP A 127 12.06 21.18 -2.25
C ASP A 127 12.83 22.26 -1.47
N TYR A 128 12.30 22.67 -0.33
CA TYR A 128 13.00 23.57 0.58
C TYR A 128 13.26 22.87 1.89
N VAL A 129 14.38 23.20 2.52
CA VAL A 129 14.74 22.59 3.81
C VAL A 129 14.40 23.59 4.91
N LEU A 130 13.57 23.17 5.85
CA LEU A 130 13.31 23.90 7.08
C LEU A 130 14.05 23.24 8.23
N GLU A 131 14.88 24.01 8.91
CA GLU A 131 15.67 23.58 10.05
C GLU A 131 15.33 24.39 11.29
N GLU A 132 15.26 23.71 12.43
CA GLU A 132 15.13 24.35 13.72
C GLU A 132 15.80 23.51 14.80
N LYS A 133 16.40 24.16 15.80
CA LYS A 133 17.01 23.47 16.93
C LYS A 133 15.98 23.27 18.04
N LEU A 134 15.93 22.04 18.56
CA LEU A 134 15.32 21.73 19.84
C LEU A 134 16.41 21.77 20.91
N ASN A 135 16.38 22.80 21.74
CA ASN A 135 17.39 23.09 22.74
C ASN A 135 17.03 22.44 24.07
N PHE A 136 18.03 21.91 24.75
CA PHE A 136 17.97 21.33 26.08
C PHE A 136 19.01 22.00 26.96
N ARG A 137 18.62 22.39 28.17
CA ARG A 137 19.55 22.85 29.21
C ARG A 137 19.38 21.99 30.44
N THR A 138 20.46 21.33 30.86
CA THR A 138 20.47 20.42 32.01
C THR A 138 21.79 20.62 32.76
N ASN A 139 21.74 20.85 34.07
CA ASN A 139 22.94 21.03 34.89
C ASN A 139 23.89 22.13 34.35
N GLY A 140 23.34 23.20 33.77
CA GLY A 140 24.11 24.27 33.15
C GLY A 140 24.80 23.91 31.82
N GLN A 141 24.56 22.72 31.27
CA GLN A 141 25.04 22.30 29.95
C GLN A 141 23.94 22.44 28.91
N ASP A 142 24.27 23.03 27.76
CA ASP A 142 23.37 23.15 26.62
C ASP A 142 23.62 22.01 25.62
N GLN A 143 22.54 21.36 25.21
CA GLN A 143 22.54 20.34 24.16
C GLN A 143 21.44 20.66 23.16
N GLN A 144 21.57 20.16 21.93
CA GLN A 144 20.59 20.41 20.88
C GLN A 144 20.33 19.15 20.06
N VAL A 145 19.09 19.02 19.60
CA VAL A 145 18.69 18.06 18.55
C VAL A 145 18.18 18.86 17.37
N LEU A 146 18.65 18.54 16.16
CA LEU A 146 18.22 19.21 14.94
C LEU A 146 16.86 18.68 14.48
N LEU A 147 15.90 19.55 14.19
CA LEU A 147 14.67 19.21 13.48
C LEU A 147 14.83 19.65 12.03
N ARG A 148 14.71 18.72 11.08
CA ARG A 148 14.93 18.99 9.65
C ARG A 148 13.78 18.44 8.82
N SER A 149 13.14 19.29 8.01
CA SER A 149 12.04 18.90 7.12
C SER A 149 12.31 19.33 5.68
N PHE A 150 12.04 18.44 4.73
CA PHE A 150 12.09 18.74 3.29
C PHE A 150 10.66 19.04 2.80
N GLY A 151 10.34 20.32 2.65
CA GLY A 151 9.02 20.82 2.27
C GLY A 151 8.80 20.80 0.76
N GLN A 152 7.60 20.41 0.31
CA GLN A 152 7.22 20.37 -1.09
C GLN A 152 5.84 21.02 -1.31
N ASN A 153 5.76 21.96 -2.26
CA ASN A 153 4.49 22.59 -2.64
C ASN A 153 3.59 21.63 -3.42
N ILE A 154 2.27 21.78 -3.23
CA ILE A 154 1.28 20.86 -3.76
C ILE A 154 0.08 21.58 -4.38
N TYR A 155 -0.67 20.86 -5.23
CA TYR A 155 -2.07 21.16 -5.49
C TYR A 155 -2.94 20.37 -4.50
N LEU A 156 -3.49 21.06 -3.50
CA LEU A 156 -4.40 20.43 -2.55
C LEU A 156 -5.83 20.38 -3.12
N HIS A 157 -6.37 19.18 -3.22
CA HIS A 157 -7.75 18.90 -3.61
C HIS A 157 -8.49 18.38 -2.39
N ASP A 158 -9.22 19.26 -1.69
CA ASP A 158 -9.89 18.92 -0.44
C ASP A 158 -11.40 18.85 -0.62
N GLY A 159 -11.96 17.63 -0.72
CA GLY A 159 -13.39 17.44 -0.92
C GLY A 159 -13.96 18.05 -2.20
N SER A 160 -13.11 18.30 -3.20
CA SER A 160 -13.43 19.12 -4.37
C SER A 160 -14.17 18.35 -5.48
N GLN A 161 -14.90 19.10 -6.31
CA GLN A 161 -15.56 18.61 -7.53
C GLN A 161 -14.77 19.08 -8.76
N LEU A 162 -14.20 18.15 -9.51
CA LEU A 162 -13.33 18.35 -10.66
C LEU A 162 -14.17 18.46 -11.95
N THR A 163 -14.89 19.60 -12.09
CA THR A 163 -15.86 19.81 -13.17
C THR A 163 -15.20 20.22 -14.48
N GLY A 164 -15.66 19.65 -15.60
CA GLY A 164 -15.18 19.96 -16.95
C GLY A 164 -13.99 19.09 -17.38
N ASN A 165 -13.20 19.58 -18.33
CA ASN A 165 -12.02 18.89 -18.84
C ASN A 165 -10.77 19.43 -18.13
N LEU A 166 -10.30 18.71 -17.11
CA LEU A 166 -9.15 19.09 -16.31
C LEU A 166 -7.91 18.29 -16.72
N THR A 167 -6.76 18.96 -16.74
CA THR A 167 -5.46 18.32 -16.98
C THR A 167 -4.58 18.54 -15.76
N TRP A 168 -4.09 17.45 -15.19
CA TRP A 168 -3.06 17.44 -14.15
C TRP A 168 -1.71 17.13 -14.78
N THR A 169 -0.70 17.90 -14.37
CA THR A 169 0.67 17.86 -14.89
C THR A 169 1.64 17.41 -13.80
N ASN A 170 2.91 17.22 -14.16
CA ASN A 170 3.97 16.82 -13.24
C ASN A 170 4.76 18.01 -12.68
N ASP A 171 4.25 19.23 -12.83
CA ASP A 171 4.87 20.45 -12.32
C ASP A 171 4.80 20.51 -10.79
N ARG A 172 3.82 19.88 -10.15
CA ARG A 172 3.77 19.66 -8.70
C ARG A 172 2.94 18.43 -8.35
N PRO A 173 3.14 17.82 -7.16
CA PRO A 173 2.24 16.79 -6.68
C PRO A 173 0.81 17.29 -6.46
N HIS A 174 -0.16 16.46 -6.82
CA HIS A 174 -1.57 16.65 -6.49
C HIS A 174 -1.88 15.83 -5.24
N VAL A 175 -2.39 16.46 -4.19
CA VAL A 175 -2.73 15.79 -2.94
C VAL A 175 -4.24 15.78 -2.72
N LEU A 176 -4.80 14.60 -2.55
CA LEU A 176 -6.22 14.38 -2.27
C LEU A 176 -6.43 14.38 -0.75
N TYR A 177 -7.36 15.21 -0.29
CA TYR A 177 -7.85 15.22 1.08
C TYR A 177 -9.36 14.98 1.05
N ARG A 178 -9.86 14.02 1.85
CA ARG A 178 -11.24 13.50 1.75
C ARG A 178 -11.56 12.98 0.32
N GLY A 179 -12.84 12.86 -0.03
CA GLY A 179 -13.26 12.40 -1.36
C GLY A 179 -13.17 13.51 -2.41
N VAL A 180 -12.35 13.32 -3.44
CA VAL A 180 -12.24 14.21 -4.60
C VAL A 180 -12.98 13.57 -5.77
N VAL A 181 -13.93 14.29 -6.35
CA VAL A 181 -14.89 13.72 -7.31
C VAL A 181 -14.67 14.29 -8.70
N VAL A 182 -14.57 13.44 -9.72
CA VAL A 182 -14.72 13.78 -11.13
C VAL A 182 -16.19 13.56 -11.51
N PRO A 183 -17.02 14.60 -11.64
CA PRO A 183 -18.45 14.45 -11.89
C PRO A 183 -18.76 13.77 -13.24
N ALA A 184 -19.99 13.27 -13.39
CA ALA A 184 -20.47 12.80 -14.68
C ALA A 184 -20.34 13.92 -15.74
N GLY A 185 -19.95 13.54 -16.97
CA GLY A 185 -19.66 14.49 -18.05
C GLY A 185 -18.34 15.25 -17.92
N SER A 186 -17.58 15.05 -16.85
CA SER A 186 -16.24 15.65 -16.67
C SER A 186 -15.13 14.63 -16.98
N THR A 187 -13.98 15.13 -17.44
CA THR A 187 -12.81 14.30 -17.71
C THR A 187 -11.61 14.81 -16.92
N LEU A 188 -10.97 13.91 -16.18
CA LEU A 188 -9.68 14.18 -15.55
C LEU A 188 -8.57 13.47 -16.33
N ARG A 189 -7.64 14.26 -16.88
CA ARG A 189 -6.48 13.77 -17.64
C ARG A 189 -5.18 13.98 -16.87
N LEU A 190 -4.46 12.91 -16.57
CA LEU A 190 -3.14 12.96 -15.92
C LEU A 190 -2.05 12.74 -16.97
N LYS A 191 -1.20 13.75 -17.14
CA LYS A 191 -0.05 13.74 -18.05
C LYS A 191 1.12 12.91 -17.52
N PRO A 192 2.12 12.57 -18.37
CA PRO A 192 3.31 11.83 -17.96
C PRO A 192 3.96 12.37 -16.71
N GLY A 193 4.27 11.47 -15.78
CA GLY A 193 5.00 11.78 -14.55
C GLY A 193 4.22 12.46 -13.45
N THR A 194 2.91 12.70 -13.64
CA THR A 194 2.03 13.27 -12.61
C THR A 194 2.14 12.45 -11.32
N ARG A 195 2.25 13.15 -10.17
CA ARG A 195 2.31 12.53 -8.85
C ARG A 195 1.03 12.84 -8.10
N VAL A 196 0.32 11.80 -7.67
CA VAL A 196 -0.91 11.91 -6.89
C VAL A 196 -0.66 11.24 -5.55
N TYR A 197 -0.88 11.99 -4.47
CA TYR A 197 -0.83 11.47 -3.11
C TYR A 197 -2.20 11.62 -2.46
N ALA A 198 -2.55 10.75 -1.53
CA ALA A 198 -3.85 10.79 -0.87
C ALA A 198 -3.70 10.63 0.63
N HIS A 199 -4.44 11.44 1.38
CA HIS A 199 -4.52 11.32 2.83
C HIS A 199 -5.27 10.05 3.24
N ALA A 200 -5.12 9.65 4.50
CA ALA A 200 -5.90 8.56 5.09
C ALA A 200 -7.40 8.78 4.87
N GLY A 201 -8.07 7.76 4.31
CA GLY A 201 -9.50 7.80 3.96
C GLY A 201 -9.88 8.64 2.73
N ALA A 202 -8.92 9.28 2.06
CA ALA A 202 -9.18 10.02 0.82
C ALA A 202 -9.34 9.06 -0.37
N ALA A 203 -10.17 9.45 -1.32
CA ALA A 203 -10.47 8.68 -2.53
C ALA A 203 -10.54 9.59 -3.76
N LEU A 204 -10.11 9.08 -4.91
CA LEU A 204 -10.43 9.68 -6.20
C LEU A 204 -11.68 8.99 -6.74
N ILE A 205 -12.82 9.67 -6.70
CA ILE A 205 -14.12 9.14 -7.11
C ILE A 205 -14.41 9.65 -8.52
N VAL A 206 -14.58 8.75 -9.48
CA VAL A 206 -14.76 9.06 -10.89
C VAL A 206 -16.16 8.64 -11.29
N ARG A 207 -17.03 9.62 -11.53
CA ARG A 207 -18.35 9.46 -12.16
C ARG A 207 -18.35 9.79 -13.64
N GLY A 208 -17.36 10.57 -14.08
CA GLY A 208 -17.08 10.88 -15.48
C GLY A 208 -16.02 9.94 -16.07
N THR A 209 -14.91 10.50 -16.55
CA THR A 209 -13.82 9.74 -17.18
C THR A 209 -12.45 10.09 -16.59
N LEU A 210 -11.64 9.07 -16.32
CA LEU A 210 -10.24 9.18 -15.90
C LEU A 210 -9.31 8.71 -17.03
N LEU A 211 -8.39 9.58 -17.44
CA LEU A 211 -7.38 9.31 -18.46
C LEU A 211 -5.98 9.48 -17.88
N VAL A 212 -5.28 8.39 -17.60
CA VAL A 212 -3.90 8.39 -17.10
C VAL A 212 -2.97 7.89 -18.19
N ASN A 213 -2.04 8.75 -18.64
CA ASN A 213 -1.09 8.42 -19.70
C ASN A 213 -1.78 7.77 -20.91
N SER A 214 -2.89 8.38 -21.36
CA SER A 214 -3.62 7.89 -22.53
C SER A 214 -2.69 7.80 -23.74
N PRO A 215 -3.02 7.03 -24.80
CA PRO A 215 -2.16 6.91 -25.98
C PRO A 215 -1.76 8.26 -26.61
N ALA A 216 -2.60 9.29 -26.48
CA ALA A 216 -2.31 10.64 -26.94
C ALA A 216 -1.33 11.42 -26.05
N ASP A 217 -1.14 10.99 -24.79
CA ASP A 217 -0.29 11.65 -23.81
C ASP A 217 1.07 10.96 -23.65
N TYR A 218 1.14 9.64 -23.80
CA TYR A 218 2.37 8.87 -23.63
C TYR A 218 2.43 7.63 -24.51
N ALA A 219 3.50 7.57 -25.30
CA ALA A 219 3.95 6.39 -26.03
C ALA A 219 5.48 6.29 -25.87
N PRO A 220 6.03 5.23 -25.25
CA PRO A 220 7.47 5.03 -25.23
C PRO A 220 8.00 4.73 -26.63
N GLY A 221 9.29 4.98 -26.85
CA GLY A 221 9.95 4.66 -28.12
C GLY A 221 9.91 3.17 -28.44
N THR A 222 10.11 2.84 -29.72
CA THR A 222 10.01 1.48 -30.25
C THR A 222 11.37 0.84 -30.54
N ALA A 223 12.49 1.45 -30.14
CA ALA A 223 13.79 0.79 -30.22
C ALA A 223 13.87 -0.35 -29.19
N ALA A 224 14.69 -1.38 -29.45
CA ALA A 224 14.82 -2.52 -28.54
C ALA A 224 15.37 -2.12 -27.15
N THR A 225 16.06 -0.98 -27.07
CA THR A 225 16.68 -0.43 -25.85
C THR A 225 15.77 0.56 -25.10
N ASP A 226 14.63 0.94 -25.67
CA ASP A 226 13.69 1.89 -25.07
C ASP A 226 12.92 1.23 -23.92
N THR A 227 13.51 1.21 -22.74
CA THR A 227 12.92 0.54 -21.58
C THR A 227 12.15 1.49 -20.66
N VAL A 228 10.99 1.05 -20.20
CA VAL A 228 10.19 1.73 -19.18
C VAL A 228 10.44 1.07 -17.83
N LYS A 229 11.54 1.46 -17.18
CA LYS A 229 11.91 0.98 -15.84
C LYS A 229 10.96 1.55 -14.78
N ALA A 230 10.89 0.91 -13.61
CA ALA A 230 10.08 1.38 -12.47
C ALA A 230 10.42 2.82 -12.01
N THR A 231 11.64 3.30 -12.26
CA THR A 231 12.10 4.66 -11.96
C THR A 231 11.82 5.68 -13.07
N ASN A 232 11.20 5.28 -14.19
CA ASN A 232 10.94 6.16 -15.33
C ASN A 232 10.10 7.38 -14.88
N ALA A 233 10.54 8.56 -15.29
CA ALA A 233 9.93 9.83 -14.90
C ALA A 233 8.51 10.01 -15.45
N ASN A 234 8.16 9.34 -16.56
CA ASN A 234 6.86 9.45 -17.21
C ASN A 234 5.77 8.58 -16.57
N ILE A 235 6.12 7.66 -15.67
CA ILE A 235 5.14 6.87 -14.94
C ILE A 235 4.33 7.78 -14.01
N VAL A 236 3.00 7.77 -14.14
CA VAL A 236 2.10 8.43 -13.19
C VAL A 236 2.03 7.59 -11.92
N ARG A 237 2.16 8.21 -10.75
CA ARG A 237 2.23 7.47 -9.47
C ARG A 237 1.16 7.94 -8.50
N PHE A 238 0.45 6.97 -7.93
CA PHE A 238 -0.54 7.13 -6.88
C PHE A 238 -0.05 6.45 -5.59
N GLY A 239 -0.14 7.14 -4.45
CA GLY A 239 0.25 6.59 -3.15
C GLY A 239 -0.31 7.36 -1.97
N GLY A 240 -0.07 6.87 -0.75
CA GLY A 240 -0.41 7.58 0.48
C GLY A 240 0.49 8.81 0.68
N ASP A 241 -0.04 9.87 1.28
CA ASP A 241 0.70 11.11 1.54
C ASP A 241 1.86 10.98 2.55
N ARG A 242 1.95 9.83 3.23
CA ARG A 242 3.05 9.47 4.13
C ARG A 242 4.16 8.69 3.45
N SER A 243 4.02 8.31 2.17
CA SER A 243 4.95 7.38 1.50
C SER A 243 6.37 7.92 1.30
N GLY A 244 6.60 9.22 1.51
CA GLY A 244 7.95 9.80 1.51
C GLY A 244 8.80 9.31 2.69
N GLU A 245 8.17 8.83 3.76
CA GLU A 245 8.83 8.26 4.92
C GLU A 245 9.09 6.76 4.71
N ALA A 246 10.33 6.31 4.93
CA ALA A 246 10.75 4.94 4.62
C ALA A 246 9.86 3.83 5.23
N LEU A 247 9.39 4.04 6.48
CA LEU A 247 8.49 3.11 7.18
C LEU A 247 7.11 2.97 6.52
N TYR A 248 6.69 3.98 5.75
CA TYR A 248 5.39 4.00 5.07
C TYR A 248 5.53 3.79 3.56
N ALA A 249 6.73 3.64 3.01
CA ALA A 249 6.91 3.47 1.56
C ALA A 249 6.16 2.24 0.99
N THR A 250 6.01 1.18 1.79
CA THR A 250 5.33 -0.08 1.40
C THR A 250 4.16 -0.44 2.32
N ALA A 251 3.82 0.41 3.28
CA ALA A 251 2.70 0.15 4.20
C ALA A 251 1.37 0.18 3.42
N PRO A 252 0.53 -0.88 3.46
CA PRO A 252 -0.72 -0.90 2.71
C PRO A 252 -1.82 -0.07 3.39
N GLY A 253 -2.94 0.18 2.70
CA GLY A 253 -4.15 0.79 3.29
C GLY A 253 -4.06 2.27 3.70
N GLN A 254 -3.07 3.01 3.23
CA GLN A 254 -2.84 4.43 3.59
C GLN A 254 -3.88 5.39 3.04
N TRP A 255 -4.67 4.99 2.04
CA TRP A 255 -5.74 5.78 1.42
C TRP A 255 -6.77 4.83 0.80
N THR A 256 -7.94 5.32 0.41
CA THR A 256 -9.03 4.43 -0.04
C THR A 256 -8.74 3.79 -1.39
N GLY A 257 -8.39 4.58 -2.41
CA GLY A 257 -8.20 4.09 -3.77
C GLY A 257 -8.81 4.97 -4.85
N ILE A 258 -8.74 4.48 -6.09
CA ILE A 258 -9.48 5.03 -7.24
C ILE A 258 -10.83 4.31 -7.31
N VAL A 259 -11.93 5.06 -7.31
CA VAL A 259 -13.29 4.51 -7.37
C VAL A 259 -13.94 4.94 -8.67
N LEU A 260 -14.22 4.00 -9.56
CA LEU A 260 -15.01 4.21 -10.77
C LEU A 260 -16.47 3.86 -10.44
N ASP A 261 -17.31 4.89 -10.34
CA ASP A 261 -18.72 4.76 -10.01
C ASP A 261 -19.50 4.13 -11.18
N ALA A 262 -20.77 3.77 -10.97
CA ALA A 262 -21.59 3.05 -11.94
C ALA A 262 -21.78 3.81 -13.28
N SER A 263 -21.68 5.14 -13.25
CA SER A 263 -21.77 6.00 -14.44
C SER A 263 -20.46 6.22 -15.18
N SER A 264 -19.35 5.66 -14.68
CA SER A 264 -17.99 5.96 -15.14
C SER A 264 -17.59 5.12 -16.34
N HIS A 265 -17.27 5.75 -17.47
CA HIS A 265 -16.98 5.05 -18.72
C HIS A 265 -15.75 5.61 -19.44
N GLY A 266 -15.14 4.75 -20.27
CA GLY A 266 -14.00 5.10 -21.12
C GLY A 266 -12.72 5.37 -20.33
N ASN A 267 -12.57 4.75 -19.15
CA ASN A 267 -11.42 4.99 -18.29
C ASN A 267 -10.18 4.27 -18.80
N ILE A 268 -9.06 5.00 -18.84
CA ILE A 268 -7.78 4.50 -19.32
C ILE A 268 -6.73 4.77 -18.25
N ILE A 269 -6.05 3.72 -17.79
CA ILE A 269 -4.91 3.83 -16.89
C ILE A 269 -3.72 3.08 -17.49
N ARG A 270 -2.77 3.83 -18.04
CA ARG A 270 -1.57 3.28 -18.67
C ARG A 270 -0.31 3.75 -17.97
N TYR A 271 0.76 2.94 -17.99
CA TYR A 271 2.07 3.35 -17.46
C TYR A 271 1.97 4.02 -16.08
N ALA A 272 1.19 3.40 -15.20
CA ALA A 272 0.90 3.93 -13.88
C ALA A 272 1.41 2.98 -12.79
N GLN A 273 1.73 3.55 -11.64
CA GLN A 273 1.96 2.80 -10.41
C GLN A 273 0.93 3.23 -9.38
N ILE A 274 0.12 2.28 -8.89
CA ILE A 274 -0.87 2.49 -7.84
C ILE A 274 -0.43 1.66 -6.63
N GLN A 275 -0.28 2.30 -5.47
CA GLN A 275 0.20 1.58 -4.30
C GLN A 275 -0.35 2.10 -2.97
N ASN A 276 -0.17 1.29 -1.93
CA ASN A 276 -0.47 1.63 -0.54
C ASN A 276 -1.95 1.98 -0.29
N ALA A 277 -2.87 1.51 -1.12
CA ALA A 277 -4.30 1.80 -0.97
C ALA A 277 -5.02 0.68 -0.19
N ALA A 278 -6.28 0.93 0.18
CA ALA A 278 -7.20 -0.09 0.67
C ALA A 278 -7.74 -0.94 -0.48
N VAL A 279 -8.05 -0.28 -1.59
CA VAL A 279 -8.32 -0.89 -2.90
C VAL A 279 -7.54 -0.10 -3.95
N GLY A 280 -6.85 -0.76 -4.87
CA GLY A 280 -6.12 -0.04 -5.93
C GLY A 280 -7.07 0.66 -6.88
N VAL A 281 -7.94 -0.11 -7.54
CA VAL A 281 -9.03 0.38 -8.39
C VAL A 281 -10.32 -0.37 -8.04
N LEU A 282 -11.36 0.35 -7.65
CA LEU A 282 -12.71 -0.16 -7.47
C LEU A 282 -13.56 0.18 -8.70
N VAL A 283 -14.15 -0.81 -9.35
CA VAL A 283 -15.16 -0.65 -10.40
C VAL A 283 -16.53 -1.01 -9.81
N TYR A 284 -17.36 -0.02 -9.54
CA TYR A 284 -18.56 -0.16 -8.71
C TYR A 284 -19.84 -0.18 -9.56
N ASN A 285 -20.47 -1.34 -9.68
CA ASN A 285 -21.76 -1.54 -10.37
C ASN A 285 -22.61 -2.60 -9.62
N PRO A 286 -23.09 -2.29 -8.40
CA PRO A 286 -23.75 -3.26 -7.51
C PRO A 286 -25.05 -3.84 -8.08
N THR A 287 -25.69 -3.13 -9.01
CA THR A 287 -26.91 -3.59 -9.70
C THR A 287 -26.63 -4.36 -10.98
N ASN A 288 -25.35 -4.61 -11.32
CA ASN A 288 -24.94 -5.28 -12.56
C ASN A 288 -25.58 -4.66 -13.81
N ALA A 289 -25.71 -3.32 -13.82
CA ALA A 289 -26.38 -2.60 -14.89
C ALA A 289 -25.52 -2.50 -16.16
N SER A 290 -26.19 -2.37 -17.30
CA SER A 290 -25.59 -2.08 -18.61
C SER A 290 -25.97 -0.66 -19.05
N PRO A 291 -25.06 0.12 -19.67
CA PRO A 291 -23.64 -0.20 -19.89
C PRO A 291 -22.87 -0.32 -18.56
N ARG A 292 -21.90 -1.23 -18.51
CA ARG A 292 -21.06 -1.44 -17.33
C ARG A 292 -20.03 -0.32 -17.22
N PRO A 293 -19.69 0.19 -16.02
CA PRO A 293 -18.51 1.00 -15.87
C PRO A 293 -17.27 0.20 -16.25
N ASP A 294 -16.33 0.84 -16.94
CA ASP A 294 -15.21 0.16 -17.58
C ASP A 294 -13.86 0.79 -17.24
N VAL A 295 -12.81 -0.03 -17.29
CA VAL A 295 -11.41 0.42 -17.21
C VAL A 295 -10.49 -0.45 -18.06
N LEU A 296 -9.61 0.22 -18.81
CA LEU A 296 -8.42 -0.38 -19.42
C LEU A 296 -7.19 -0.09 -18.55
N LEU A 297 -6.64 -1.13 -17.94
CA LEU A 297 -5.36 -1.10 -17.23
C LEU A 297 -4.26 -1.66 -18.14
N GLN A 298 -3.31 -0.84 -18.56
CA GLN A 298 -2.25 -1.27 -19.48
C GLN A 298 -0.87 -0.89 -18.97
N ASN A 299 0.11 -1.79 -19.09
CA ASN A 299 1.51 -1.48 -18.76
C ASN A 299 1.67 -0.82 -17.36
N SER A 300 0.89 -1.27 -16.39
CA SER A 300 0.80 -0.65 -15.06
C SER A 300 1.20 -1.62 -13.96
N VAL A 301 1.43 -1.08 -12.77
CA VAL A 301 1.73 -1.87 -11.57
C VAL A 301 0.82 -1.44 -10.43
N ILE A 302 0.13 -2.40 -9.81
CA ILE A 302 -0.66 -2.18 -8.60
C ILE A 302 -0.10 -3.07 -7.48
N ARG A 303 0.25 -2.47 -6.34
CA ARG A 303 0.92 -3.22 -5.26
C ARG A 303 0.71 -2.67 -3.85
N TYR A 304 1.02 -3.47 -2.83
CA TYR A 304 0.91 -3.09 -1.42
C TYR A 304 -0.50 -2.62 -1.06
N ILE A 305 -1.50 -3.47 -1.33
CA ILE A 305 -2.91 -3.17 -1.10
C ILE A 305 -3.42 -4.00 0.07
N SER A 306 -4.21 -3.40 0.95
CA SER A 306 -4.85 -4.08 2.08
C SER A 306 -6.08 -3.31 2.53
N GLY A 307 -7.23 -3.96 2.52
CA GLY A 307 -8.51 -3.38 2.94
C GLY A 307 -8.85 -3.69 4.40
N ALA A 308 -8.25 -4.74 4.97
CA ALA A 308 -8.26 -5.02 6.40
C ALA A 308 -7.91 -3.75 7.20
N ASP A 309 -8.65 -3.50 8.28
CA ASP A 309 -8.52 -2.33 9.17
C ASP A 309 -7.05 -2.04 9.52
N VAL A 310 -6.39 -1.24 8.69
CA VAL A 310 -5.05 -0.74 9.00
C VAL A 310 -5.24 0.31 10.07
N SER A 311 -5.06 -0.13 11.32
CA SER A 311 -5.24 0.62 12.56
C SER A 311 -4.24 1.78 12.76
N PHE A 312 -3.79 2.42 11.68
CA PHE A 312 -2.97 3.62 11.71
C PHE A 312 -3.88 4.86 11.65
N ALA A 313 -4.49 5.18 12.79
CA ALA A 313 -5.14 6.46 13.07
C ALA A 313 -6.14 6.96 11.99
N GLY A 314 -7.38 6.46 12.06
CA GLY A 314 -8.55 7.10 11.46
C GLY A 314 -9.08 6.54 10.14
N SER A 315 -8.43 5.54 9.55
CA SER A 315 -8.93 4.86 8.35
C SER A 315 -9.91 3.76 8.75
N LYS A 316 -11.20 4.06 8.87
CA LYS A 316 -12.24 3.03 8.77
C LYS A 316 -12.58 2.86 7.29
N SER A 317 -12.05 1.83 6.66
CA SER A 317 -12.60 1.36 5.38
C SER A 317 -13.90 0.64 5.68
N SER A 318 -14.99 1.00 5.02
CA SER A 318 -16.25 0.22 5.08
C SER A 318 -16.20 -1.04 4.21
N LEU A 319 -15.07 -1.31 3.55
CA LEU A 319 -14.85 -2.52 2.75
C LEU A 319 -14.22 -3.57 3.65
N GLU A 320 -14.90 -4.71 3.81
CA GLU A 320 -14.45 -5.82 4.65
C GLU A 320 -13.15 -6.48 4.15
N TYR A 321 -12.79 -6.28 2.87
CA TYR A 321 -11.61 -6.86 2.23
C TYR A 321 -10.98 -5.89 1.20
N GLY A 322 -9.65 -5.97 1.02
CA GLY A 322 -8.91 -5.20 0.01
C GLY A 322 -8.65 -5.97 -1.29
N ALA A 323 -8.45 -5.23 -2.38
CA ALA A 323 -7.98 -5.82 -3.63
C ALA A 323 -7.16 -4.83 -4.47
N GLY A 324 -6.15 -5.33 -5.19
CA GLY A 324 -5.48 -4.55 -6.24
C GLY A 324 -6.48 -3.98 -7.24
N VAL A 325 -7.37 -4.83 -7.73
CA VAL A 325 -8.58 -4.44 -8.48
C VAL A 325 -9.79 -5.12 -7.86
N LEU A 326 -10.75 -4.33 -7.39
CA LEU A 326 -12.06 -4.81 -6.95
C LEU A 326 -13.09 -4.41 -8.00
N SER A 327 -13.87 -5.36 -8.48
CA SER A 327 -14.97 -5.09 -9.41
C SER A 327 -16.25 -5.72 -8.90
N VAL A 328 -17.30 -4.91 -8.80
CA VAL A 328 -18.65 -5.35 -8.52
C VAL A 328 -19.45 -5.16 -9.80
N GLY A 329 -19.63 -6.19 -10.62
CA GLY A 329 -20.39 -6.11 -11.88
C GLY A 329 -19.78 -5.19 -12.96
N GLY A 330 -18.50 -4.85 -12.87
CA GLY A 330 -17.81 -3.95 -13.81
C GLY A 330 -17.27 -4.64 -15.07
N LYS A 331 -16.63 -3.85 -15.93
CA LYS A 331 -15.83 -4.33 -17.06
C LYS A 331 -14.35 -3.96 -16.87
N VAL A 332 -13.48 -4.94 -16.76
CA VAL A 332 -12.05 -4.75 -16.49
C VAL A 332 -11.22 -5.42 -17.59
N THR A 333 -10.45 -4.61 -18.31
CA THR A 333 -9.45 -5.09 -19.28
C THR A 333 -8.06 -4.79 -18.74
N MET A 334 -7.19 -5.81 -18.69
CA MET A 334 -5.82 -5.70 -18.20
C MET A 334 -4.82 -6.27 -19.21
N GLU A 335 -3.80 -5.48 -19.51
CA GLU A 335 -2.76 -5.83 -20.48
C GLU A 335 -1.37 -5.48 -19.93
N ASN A 336 -0.40 -6.39 -20.01
CA ASN A 336 0.98 -6.14 -19.54
C ASN A 336 1.04 -5.56 -18.12
N THR A 337 0.16 -5.99 -17.22
CA THR A 337 0.01 -5.38 -15.89
C THR A 337 0.48 -6.33 -14.80
N LEU A 338 1.19 -5.77 -13.81
CA LEU A 338 1.61 -6.49 -12.61
C LEU A 338 0.66 -6.15 -11.45
N LEU A 339 0.10 -7.17 -10.82
CA LEU A 339 -0.54 -7.09 -9.50
C LEU A 339 0.34 -7.86 -8.51
N SER A 340 0.82 -7.21 -7.45
CA SER A 340 1.69 -7.87 -6.48
C SER A 340 1.46 -7.41 -5.05
N ASP A 341 1.92 -8.23 -4.09
CA ASP A 341 2.03 -7.83 -2.68
C ASP A 341 0.74 -7.25 -2.07
N CYS A 342 -0.42 -7.75 -2.50
CA CYS A 342 -1.73 -7.48 -1.92
C CYS A 342 -1.99 -8.44 -0.75
N TYR A 343 -2.50 -7.91 0.36
CA TYR A 343 -2.68 -8.68 1.60
C TYR A 343 -3.91 -9.59 1.57
N GLU A 344 -4.86 -9.33 0.67
CA GLU A 344 -5.98 -10.21 0.39
C GLU A 344 -5.95 -10.58 -1.11
N TYR A 345 -6.80 -9.95 -1.92
CA TYR A 345 -6.95 -10.26 -3.34
C TYR A 345 -6.01 -9.40 -4.20
N ALA A 346 -5.44 -9.99 -5.25
CA ALA A 346 -4.85 -9.20 -6.33
C ALA A 346 -5.98 -8.63 -7.20
N LEU A 347 -6.93 -9.48 -7.61
CA LEU A 347 -8.18 -9.07 -8.24
C LEU A 347 -9.35 -9.89 -7.70
N LEU A 348 -10.42 -9.18 -7.34
CA LEU A 348 -11.70 -9.75 -6.93
C LEU A 348 -12.79 -9.23 -7.87
N GLY A 349 -13.43 -10.14 -8.60
CA GLY A 349 -14.64 -9.89 -9.37
C GLY A 349 -15.85 -10.51 -8.69
N THR A 350 -16.84 -9.69 -8.30
CA THR A 350 -18.08 -10.14 -7.66
C THR A 350 -19.30 -9.54 -8.38
N GLY A 351 -20.48 -10.11 -8.19
CA GLY A 351 -21.72 -9.63 -8.80
C GLY A 351 -21.76 -9.73 -10.33
N GLY A 352 -20.99 -10.65 -10.91
CA GLY A 352 -20.85 -10.79 -12.36
C GLY A 352 -19.75 -9.91 -12.97
N GLY A 353 -19.93 -9.48 -14.22
CA GLY A 353 -19.02 -8.58 -14.92
C GLY A 353 -18.18 -9.23 -16.04
N GLU A 354 -17.38 -8.40 -16.70
CA GLU A 354 -16.54 -8.80 -17.84
C GLU A 354 -15.06 -8.60 -17.51
N TYR A 355 -14.27 -9.67 -17.55
CA TYR A 355 -12.87 -9.64 -17.16
C TYR A 355 -11.99 -10.18 -18.29
N SER A 356 -11.06 -9.36 -18.78
CA SER A 356 -10.09 -9.74 -19.80
C SER A 356 -8.68 -9.43 -19.32
N LEU A 357 -7.88 -10.45 -19.05
CA LEU A 357 -6.50 -10.34 -18.59
C LEU A 357 -5.58 -11.01 -19.62
N ASN A 358 -4.67 -10.24 -20.20
CA ASN A 358 -3.70 -10.73 -21.17
C ASN A 358 -2.28 -10.27 -20.81
N TYR A 359 -1.32 -11.20 -20.82
CA TYR A 359 0.06 -10.92 -20.39
C TYR A 359 0.12 -10.21 -19.03
N CYS A 360 -0.69 -10.65 -18.06
CA CYS A 360 -0.63 -10.11 -16.70
C CYS A 360 0.21 -11.02 -15.81
N THR A 361 0.94 -10.43 -14.87
CA THR A 361 1.60 -11.18 -13.80
C THR A 361 0.89 -10.86 -12.50
N ILE A 362 0.32 -11.87 -11.87
CA ILE A 362 -0.26 -11.81 -10.55
C ILE A 362 0.71 -12.56 -9.65
N ALA A 363 1.38 -11.83 -8.75
CA ALA A 363 2.45 -12.33 -7.91
C ALA A 363 2.26 -11.87 -6.46
N ASN A 364 1.44 -12.61 -5.71
CA ASN A 364 0.93 -12.13 -4.43
C ASN A 364 1.72 -12.67 -3.22
N TYR A 365 2.77 -11.94 -2.85
CA TYR A 365 3.70 -12.30 -1.77
C TYR A 365 3.89 -11.17 -0.76
N PRO A 366 2.84 -10.75 -0.05
CA PRO A 366 2.94 -9.65 0.91
C PRO A 366 3.99 -9.95 1.99
N ALA A 367 4.51 -8.88 2.62
CA ALA A 367 5.55 -8.99 3.64
C ALA A 367 5.17 -9.90 4.82
N ILE A 368 3.88 -9.96 5.14
CA ILE A 368 3.32 -10.87 6.13
C ILE A 368 2.38 -11.82 5.38
N THR A 369 2.83 -13.04 5.11
CA THR A 369 2.04 -14.03 4.35
C THR A 369 1.06 -14.81 5.21
N SER A 370 1.27 -14.88 6.54
CA SER A 370 0.41 -15.63 7.48
C SER A 370 -1.02 -15.09 7.58
N VAL A 371 -1.28 -13.89 7.07
CA VAL A 371 -2.61 -13.28 7.06
C VAL A 371 -3.38 -13.54 5.76
N ARG A 372 -2.73 -14.07 4.72
CA ARG A 372 -3.40 -14.41 3.45
C ARG A 372 -4.16 -15.73 3.57
N ASN A 373 -5.48 -15.64 3.52
CA ASN A 373 -6.39 -16.78 3.45
C ASN A 373 -7.24 -16.80 2.17
N THR A 374 -7.03 -15.86 1.25
CA THR A 374 -7.76 -15.74 -0.02
C THR A 374 -6.89 -16.08 -1.23
N ALA A 375 -7.49 -16.60 -2.30
CA ALA A 375 -6.84 -16.74 -3.60
C ALA A 375 -6.53 -15.36 -4.21
N SER A 376 -5.42 -15.22 -4.94
CA SER A 376 -5.05 -13.95 -5.59
C SER A 376 -6.10 -13.47 -6.58
N LEU A 377 -6.65 -14.39 -7.38
CA LEU A 377 -7.73 -14.12 -8.32
C LEU A 377 -8.98 -14.86 -7.87
N THR A 378 -10.04 -14.11 -7.62
CA THR A 378 -11.34 -14.69 -7.26
C THR A 378 -12.44 -14.08 -8.12
N PHE A 379 -13.30 -14.94 -8.66
CA PHE A 379 -14.46 -14.55 -9.44
C PHE A 379 -15.71 -15.24 -8.90
N SER A 380 -16.73 -14.45 -8.62
CA SER A 380 -18.02 -14.90 -8.11
C SER A 380 -19.15 -14.18 -8.83
N ASN A 381 -20.17 -14.94 -9.20
CA ASN A 381 -21.40 -14.39 -9.77
C ASN A 381 -22.42 -14.01 -8.67
N THR A 382 -22.05 -14.13 -7.39
CA THR A 382 -22.88 -13.69 -6.26
C THR A 382 -22.77 -12.18 -6.10
N SER A 383 -23.88 -11.48 -5.86
CA SER A 383 -23.91 -10.05 -5.55
C SER A 383 -23.08 -9.70 -4.32
N ALA A 384 -22.67 -8.42 -4.20
CA ALA A 384 -21.82 -7.96 -3.10
C ALA A 384 -22.46 -8.13 -1.70
N ASP A 385 -23.80 -8.23 -1.61
CA ASP A 385 -24.51 -8.53 -0.36
C ASP A 385 -24.60 -10.03 -0.05
N GLY A 386 -24.06 -10.89 -0.92
CA GLY A 386 -24.05 -12.34 -0.79
C GLY A 386 -25.39 -13.04 -1.05
N LYS A 387 -26.45 -12.30 -1.45
CA LYS A 387 -27.82 -12.83 -1.45
C LYS A 387 -28.33 -13.29 -2.80
N THR A 388 -27.82 -12.70 -3.89
CA THR A 388 -28.40 -12.87 -5.22
C THR A 388 -27.37 -13.40 -6.19
N LYS A 389 -27.72 -14.42 -6.98
CA LYS A 389 -26.91 -14.85 -8.10
C LYS A 389 -27.18 -13.97 -9.31
N VAL A 390 -26.11 -13.50 -9.93
CA VAL A 390 -26.12 -12.51 -11.00
C VAL A 390 -25.52 -13.14 -12.26
N LEU A 391 -26.26 -13.12 -13.37
CA LEU A 391 -25.78 -13.68 -14.63
C LEU A 391 -24.84 -12.74 -15.38
N GLY A 392 -24.10 -13.29 -16.35
CA GLY A 392 -23.25 -12.53 -17.26
C GLY A 392 -21.83 -12.29 -16.75
N LEU A 393 -21.30 -13.21 -15.93
CA LEU A 393 -19.86 -13.25 -15.63
C LEU A 393 -19.10 -13.83 -16.84
N THR A 394 -18.11 -13.11 -17.34
CA THR A 394 -17.17 -13.63 -18.35
C THR A 394 -15.73 -13.39 -17.93
N LEU A 395 -14.87 -14.36 -18.20
CA LEU A 395 -13.46 -14.33 -17.85
C LEU A 395 -12.60 -14.84 -19.01
N SER A 396 -11.74 -13.99 -19.55
CA SER A 396 -10.65 -14.37 -20.45
C SER A 396 -9.32 -14.13 -19.75
N LEU A 397 -8.61 -15.20 -19.38
CA LEU A 397 -7.27 -15.15 -18.81
C LEU A 397 -6.29 -15.83 -19.75
N LYS A 398 -5.43 -15.03 -20.41
CA LYS A 398 -4.54 -15.50 -21.47
C LYS A 398 -3.11 -15.04 -21.25
N ASN A 399 -2.15 -15.89 -21.64
CA ASN A 399 -0.71 -15.55 -21.65
C ASN A 399 -0.17 -15.01 -20.33
N SER A 400 -0.79 -15.37 -19.21
CA SER A 400 -0.58 -14.72 -17.91
C SER A 400 0.09 -15.65 -16.90
N ILE A 401 0.47 -15.09 -15.75
CA ILE A 401 0.98 -15.84 -14.59
C ILE A 401 0.10 -15.51 -13.40
N VAL A 402 -0.39 -16.54 -12.71
CA VAL A 402 -1.12 -16.41 -11.44
C VAL A 402 -0.41 -17.24 -10.38
N TRP A 403 0.24 -16.54 -9.46
CA TRP A 403 1.04 -17.16 -8.41
C TRP A 403 1.10 -16.29 -7.16
N GLY A 404 1.39 -16.90 -6.02
CA GLY A 404 1.54 -16.20 -4.75
C GLY A 404 1.90 -17.15 -3.62
N SER A 405 1.60 -16.71 -2.39
CA SER A 405 1.89 -17.44 -1.15
C SER A 405 0.94 -18.60 -0.82
N ASN A 406 -0.13 -18.81 -1.60
CA ASN A 406 -1.16 -19.80 -1.33
C ASN A 406 -1.10 -20.95 -2.35
N ARG A 407 -1.54 -22.14 -1.93
CA ARG A 407 -1.54 -23.33 -2.79
C ARG A 407 -2.45 -23.18 -4.01
N ASP A 408 -3.59 -22.53 -3.82
CA ASP A 408 -4.62 -22.29 -4.82
C ASP A 408 -4.80 -20.76 -4.95
N GLU A 409 -4.30 -20.19 -6.04
CA GLU A 409 -4.29 -18.73 -6.28
C GLU A 409 -5.37 -18.26 -7.25
N LEU A 410 -6.20 -19.19 -7.72
CA LEU A 410 -7.40 -18.96 -8.50
C LEU A 410 -8.59 -19.58 -7.79
N SER A 411 -9.67 -18.82 -7.64
CA SER A 411 -10.97 -19.28 -7.16
C SER A 411 -12.06 -18.87 -8.14
N LEU A 412 -12.88 -19.84 -8.56
CA LEU A 412 -14.05 -19.65 -9.41
C LEU A 412 -15.27 -20.18 -8.63
N GLU A 413 -16.09 -19.27 -8.11
CA GLU A 413 -17.24 -19.60 -7.27
C GLU A 413 -18.52 -19.71 -8.10
N ASN A 414 -19.27 -20.80 -7.97
CA ASN A 414 -20.43 -21.14 -8.81
C ASN A 414 -20.07 -21.26 -10.30
N TYR A 415 -18.89 -21.83 -10.60
CA TYR A 415 -18.33 -21.90 -11.95
C TYR A 415 -19.30 -22.48 -12.98
N ASP A 416 -20.08 -23.49 -12.62
CA ASP A 416 -20.95 -24.17 -13.58
C ASP A 416 -21.99 -23.22 -14.21
N GLU A 417 -22.38 -22.16 -13.50
CA GLU A 417 -23.37 -21.17 -13.95
C GLU A 417 -22.87 -20.20 -15.03
N TYR A 418 -21.55 -20.06 -15.17
CA TYR A 418 -20.94 -19.15 -16.15
C TYR A 418 -19.78 -19.80 -16.92
N SER A 419 -19.65 -21.12 -16.84
CA SER A 419 -18.59 -21.91 -17.46
C SER A 419 -18.38 -21.61 -18.96
N ALA A 420 -19.47 -21.36 -19.70
CA ALA A 420 -19.43 -20.99 -21.12
C ALA A 420 -18.72 -19.64 -21.40
N GLY A 421 -18.69 -18.73 -20.42
CA GLY A 421 -18.03 -17.43 -20.49
C GLY A 421 -16.58 -17.44 -20.01
N VAL A 422 -16.01 -18.60 -19.64
CA VAL A 422 -14.65 -18.72 -19.08
C VAL A 422 -13.70 -19.31 -20.11
N SER A 423 -12.61 -18.59 -20.37
CA SER A 423 -11.51 -19.02 -21.23
C SER A 423 -10.18 -18.76 -20.52
N ILE A 424 -9.59 -19.81 -19.94
CA ILE A 424 -8.26 -19.75 -19.31
C ILE A 424 -7.30 -20.60 -20.14
N GLN A 425 -6.40 -19.93 -20.85
CA GLN A 425 -5.52 -20.57 -21.83
C GLN A 425 -4.13 -19.96 -21.77
N ASN A 426 -3.12 -20.72 -22.19
CA ASN A 426 -1.76 -20.23 -22.34
C ASN A 426 -1.24 -19.58 -21.05
N THR A 427 -1.62 -20.07 -19.88
CA THR A 427 -1.40 -19.38 -18.59
C THR A 427 -0.69 -20.28 -17.60
N MET A 428 0.19 -19.70 -16.78
CA MET A 428 0.83 -20.40 -15.67
C MET A 428 0.05 -20.17 -14.38
N LEU A 429 -0.35 -21.26 -13.70
CA LEU A 429 -1.29 -21.20 -12.58
C LEU A 429 -0.80 -22.03 -11.39
N ALA A 430 -0.78 -21.40 -10.21
CA ALA A 430 -0.73 -22.12 -8.94
C ALA A 430 -2.14 -22.58 -8.55
N THR A 431 -2.45 -23.84 -8.82
CA THR A 431 -3.73 -24.45 -8.40
C THR A 431 -3.61 -25.97 -8.35
N GLN A 432 -4.01 -26.54 -7.22
CA GLN A 432 -4.29 -27.97 -7.09
C GLN A 432 -5.77 -28.27 -7.36
N LEU A 433 -6.66 -27.33 -7.00
CA LEU A 433 -8.10 -27.47 -7.15
C LEU A 433 -8.54 -27.71 -8.60
N TYR A 434 -7.86 -27.08 -9.57
CA TYR A 434 -8.21 -27.15 -11.00
C TYR A 434 -7.16 -27.90 -11.83
N ALA A 435 -6.35 -28.76 -11.20
CA ALA A 435 -5.27 -29.49 -11.86
C ALA A 435 -5.70 -30.72 -12.68
N ALA A 436 -7.00 -31.00 -12.77
CA ALA A 436 -7.52 -32.11 -13.57
C ALA A 436 -7.48 -31.81 -15.08
N THR A 437 -7.49 -32.86 -15.89
CA THR A 437 -7.63 -32.78 -17.36
C THR A 437 -9.08 -32.85 -17.84
N THR A 438 -10.04 -33.03 -16.94
CA THR A 438 -11.47 -33.11 -17.23
C THR A 438 -12.23 -32.21 -16.27
N ASN A 439 -13.36 -31.69 -16.73
CA ASN A 439 -14.24 -30.88 -15.89
C ASN A 439 -14.95 -31.79 -14.88
N ALA A 440 -15.15 -31.26 -13.67
CA ALA A 440 -16.03 -31.82 -12.64
C ALA A 440 -16.97 -30.70 -12.16
N PRO A 441 -18.02 -31.00 -11.37
CA PRO A 441 -18.92 -29.97 -10.85
C PRO A 441 -18.15 -28.84 -10.15
N ASP A 442 -18.40 -27.61 -10.58
CA ASP A 442 -17.74 -26.36 -10.20
C ASP A 442 -16.21 -26.32 -10.35
N LYS A 443 -15.63 -27.25 -11.11
CA LYS A 443 -14.17 -27.41 -11.23
C LYS A 443 -13.78 -27.61 -12.70
N PRO A 444 -13.31 -26.56 -13.39
CA PRO A 444 -12.74 -26.73 -14.72
C PRO A 444 -11.47 -27.58 -14.68
N GLY A 445 -11.30 -28.43 -15.69
CA GLY A 445 -10.07 -29.19 -15.92
C GLY A 445 -9.01 -28.32 -16.59
N LEU A 446 -8.34 -27.45 -15.82
CA LEU A 446 -7.40 -26.48 -16.40
C LEU A 446 -6.07 -27.09 -16.87
N ALA A 447 -5.79 -28.36 -16.57
CA ALA A 447 -4.62 -29.10 -17.07
C ALA A 447 -4.86 -29.77 -18.44
N GLN A 448 -5.99 -29.50 -19.10
CA GLN A 448 -6.26 -29.98 -20.46
C GLN A 448 -5.16 -29.58 -21.45
N PRO A 449 -4.60 -30.52 -22.24
CA PRO A 449 -3.53 -30.20 -23.19
C PRO A 449 -3.90 -29.11 -24.21
N SER A 450 -5.17 -29.03 -24.61
CA SER A 450 -5.69 -28.03 -25.55
C SER A 450 -5.66 -26.60 -25.01
N LEU A 451 -5.64 -26.42 -23.68
CA LEU A 451 -5.58 -25.10 -23.06
C LEU A 451 -4.15 -24.56 -22.98
N ASN A 452 -3.15 -25.43 -23.10
CA ASN A 452 -1.72 -25.08 -22.99
C ASN A 452 -1.39 -24.28 -21.71
N ASN A 453 -2.05 -24.63 -20.61
CA ASN A 453 -1.76 -24.05 -19.30
C ASN A 453 -0.61 -24.80 -18.62
N LEU A 454 0.22 -24.07 -17.90
CA LEU A 454 1.25 -24.62 -17.04
C LEU A 454 0.69 -24.65 -15.61
N ILE A 455 0.13 -25.79 -15.22
CA ILE A 455 -0.37 -25.99 -13.86
C ILE A 455 0.79 -26.45 -12.98
N GLY A 456 1.03 -25.75 -11.88
CA GLY A 456 1.98 -26.18 -10.88
C GLY A 456 1.37 -26.28 -9.50
N THR A 457 1.85 -27.26 -8.73
CA THR A 457 1.68 -27.33 -7.29
C THR A 457 2.84 -26.61 -6.60
N TYR A 458 2.72 -26.31 -5.31
CA TYR A 458 3.71 -25.62 -4.47
C TYR A 458 5.10 -26.29 -4.37
N THR A 459 5.34 -27.35 -5.16
CA THR A 459 6.58 -28.12 -5.19
C THR A 459 7.67 -27.32 -5.91
N TYR A 460 8.80 -27.18 -5.21
CA TYR A 460 9.98 -26.34 -5.45
C TYR A 460 10.25 -25.84 -6.89
N ASN A 461 10.48 -24.53 -6.99
CA ASN A 461 11.00 -23.75 -8.13
C ASN A 461 10.03 -23.43 -9.29
N TYR A 462 8.79 -23.00 -9.01
CA TYR A 462 7.94 -22.32 -9.99
C TYR A 462 7.23 -21.11 -9.36
N PRO A 463 7.03 -20.00 -10.10
CA PRO A 463 7.30 -19.81 -11.53
C PRO A 463 8.75 -19.41 -11.83
N ARG A 464 9.65 -19.45 -10.84
CA ARG A 464 11.05 -18.95 -10.92
C ARG A 464 11.10 -17.46 -11.25
N PHE A 465 10.48 -16.66 -10.40
CA PHE A 465 10.76 -15.23 -10.38
C PHE A 465 12.22 -14.97 -10.00
N LYS A 466 12.84 -13.93 -10.56
CA LYS A 466 14.25 -13.57 -10.30
C LYS A 466 14.51 -13.33 -8.82
N SER A 467 13.57 -12.70 -8.11
CA SER A 467 13.63 -12.58 -6.65
C SER A 467 12.23 -12.42 -6.08
N VAL A 468 11.89 -13.25 -5.11
CA VAL A 468 10.71 -13.04 -4.24
C VAL A 468 11.24 -12.84 -2.84
N SER A 469 11.08 -11.64 -2.30
CA SER A 469 11.56 -11.31 -0.97
C SER A 469 10.46 -10.59 -0.21
N ALA A 470 9.74 -11.32 0.66
CA ALA A 470 8.74 -10.74 1.54
C ALA A 470 9.34 -9.55 2.31
N GLY A 471 8.75 -8.36 2.17
CA GLY A 471 9.21 -7.13 2.85
C GLY A 471 10.42 -6.42 2.22
N ARG A 472 10.90 -6.85 1.04
CA ARG A 472 11.93 -6.14 0.25
C ARG A 472 11.43 -5.91 -1.19
N SER A 473 12.28 -5.31 -2.03
CA SER A 473 12.00 -5.13 -3.46
C SER A 473 12.02 -6.47 -4.19
N SER A 474 10.86 -7.10 -4.37
CA SER A 474 10.70 -8.28 -5.23
C SER A 474 10.89 -7.94 -6.71
N ASP A 475 11.35 -8.93 -7.48
CA ASP A 475 11.50 -8.88 -8.93
C ASP A 475 10.76 -10.06 -9.57
N TYR A 476 9.56 -9.77 -10.05
CA TYR A 476 8.64 -10.74 -10.66
C TYR A 476 8.88 -10.99 -12.14
N ARG A 477 10.04 -10.58 -12.67
CA ARG A 477 10.51 -11.08 -13.96
C ARG A 477 10.84 -12.57 -13.83
N LEU A 478 10.61 -13.32 -14.90
CA LEU A 478 11.01 -14.72 -14.95
C LEU A 478 12.53 -14.86 -15.09
N ASP A 479 13.09 -15.81 -14.36
CA ASP A 479 14.41 -16.37 -14.63
C ASP A 479 14.42 -17.12 -15.97
N ILE A 480 15.58 -17.21 -16.63
CA ILE A 480 15.71 -17.86 -17.94
C ILE A 480 15.34 -19.36 -17.90
N THR A 481 15.44 -19.99 -16.73
CA THR A 481 15.07 -21.41 -16.53
C THR A 481 13.59 -21.59 -16.19
N SER A 482 12.80 -20.52 -16.10
CA SER A 482 11.36 -20.59 -15.89
C SER A 482 10.65 -21.30 -17.06
N PRO A 483 9.65 -22.16 -16.79
CA PRO A 483 8.88 -22.80 -17.86
C PRO A 483 7.95 -21.80 -18.54
N GLY A 484 7.68 -20.64 -17.92
CA GLY A 484 6.94 -19.55 -18.52
C GLY A 484 7.73 -18.79 -19.60
N VAL A 485 9.05 -19.00 -19.69
CA VAL A 485 9.90 -18.46 -20.76
C VAL A 485 9.82 -19.34 -22.02
N ASN A 486 10.08 -20.63 -21.85
CA ASN A 486 10.10 -21.61 -22.94
C ASN A 486 8.82 -22.45 -22.91
N ARG A 487 7.79 -21.97 -23.61
CA ARG A 487 6.42 -22.53 -23.68
C ARG A 487 6.33 -23.90 -24.41
N GLY A 488 7.36 -24.73 -24.34
CA GLY A 488 7.50 -25.94 -25.14
C GLY A 488 7.58 -25.65 -26.65
N ALA A 489 7.21 -26.62 -27.48
CA ALA A 489 7.23 -26.51 -28.94
C ALA A 489 6.06 -25.71 -29.54
N GLN A 490 5.07 -25.27 -28.73
CA GLN A 490 3.91 -24.55 -29.25
C GLN A 490 4.25 -23.11 -29.59
N LYS A 491 4.06 -22.76 -30.87
CA LYS A 491 4.20 -21.40 -31.38
C LYS A 491 2.93 -20.61 -31.10
N VAL A 492 3.05 -19.52 -30.33
CA VAL A 492 1.96 -18.56 -30.07
C VAL A 492 2.43 -17.18 -30.50
N GLN A 493 1.72 -16.57 -31.45
CA GLN A 493 2.04 -15.20 -31.87
C GLN A 493 1.77 -14.21 -30.73
N PRO A 494 2.63 -13.20 -30.51
CA PRO A 494 2.40 -12.21 -29.48
C PRO A 494 1.15 -11.39 -29.79
N LEU A 495 0.17 -11.43 -28.89
CA LEU A 495 -1.01 -10.55 -28.98
C LEU A 495 -0.68 -9.09 -28.68
N LEU A 496 0.42 -8.86 -27.93
CA LEU A 496 0.95 -7.54 -27.63
C LEU A 496 2.44 -7.52 -28.02
N PRO A 497 2.92 -6.54 -28.79
CA PRO A 497 4.27 -6.56 -29.35
C PRO A 497 5.37 -6.29 -28.31
N ARG A 498 5.01 -5.70 -27.17
CA ARG A 498 5.95 -5.30 -26.10
C ARG A 498 5.41 -5.67 -24.74
N ASP A 499 6.31 -5.81 -23.77
CA ASP A 499 6.01 -6.13 -22.38
C ASP A 499 5.82 -4.88 -21.50
N LEU A 500 5.67 -5.05 -20.18
CA LEU A 500 5.57 -3.99 -19.18
C LEU A 500 6.78 -3.04 -19.16
N LEU A 501 7.98 -3.57 -19.38
CA LEU A 501 9.22 -2.77 -19.46
C LEU A 501 9.45 -2.19 -20.86
N ASN A 502 8.46 -2.30 -21.75
CA ASN A 502 8.54 -1.91 -23.15
C ASN A 502 9.62 -2.67 -23.93
N LEU A 503 10.00 -3.88 -23.54
CA LEU A 503 10.87 -4.75 -24.31
C LEU A 503 10.08 -5.46 -25.42
N PRO A 504 10.67 -5.66 -26.61
CA PRO A 504 10.03 -6.41 -27.68
C PRO A 504 9.83 -7.87 -27.27
N ARG A 505 8.66 -8.42 -27.61
CA ARG A 505 8.40 -9.87 -27.48
C ARG A 505 8.87 -10.59 -28.74
N PRO A 506 9.54 -11.75 -28.62
CA PRO A 506 9.98 -12.51 -29.77
C PRO A 506 8.79 -13.10 -30.53
N ASP A 507 8.95 -13.22 -31.85
CA ASP A 507 7.95 -13.85 -32.71
C ASP A 507 7.76 -15.31 -32.29
N ALA A 508 6.50 -15.75 -32.29
CA ALA A 508 6.07 -17.12 -32.01
C ALA A 508 6.32 -17.70 -30.59
N GLN A 509 7.16 -17.12 -29.72
CA GLN A 509 7.38 -17.65 -28.35
C GLN A 509 7.53 -16.54 -27.28
N PRO A 510 6.53 -15.66 -27.11
CA PRO A 510 6.54 -14.66 -26.04
C PRO A 510 6.49 -15.33 -24.66
N ALA A 511 7.25 -14.80 -23.71
CA ALA A 511 7.19 -15.27 -22.33
C ALA A 511 5.83 -14.95 -21.71
N LEU A 512 5.38 -15.80 -20.78
CA LEU A 512 4.15 -15.57 -20.04
C LEU A 512 4.28 -14.38 -19.08
N GLY A 513 3.15 -13.72 -18.83
CA GLY A 513 3.04 -12.63 -17.88
C GLY A 513 3.46 -11.26 -18.43
N ALA A 514 3.52 -10.29 -17.52
CA ALA A 514 3.74 -8.88 -17.81
C ALA A 514 5.14 -8.58 -18.34
N TYR A 515 6.11 -9.46 -18.10
CA TYR A 515 7.50 -9.25 -18.45
C TYR A 515 7.96 -10.22 -19.53
N GLN A 516 8.74 -9.71 -20.47
CA GLN A 516 9.59 -10.50 -21.33
C GLN A 516 10.92 -10.72 -20.61
N THR A 517 11.44 -11.95 -20.67
CA THR A 517 12.77 -12.24 -20.14
C THR A 517 13.85 -11.62 -21.03
N THR A 518 14.84 -10.99 -20.40
CA THR A 518 16.11 -10.64 -21.03
C THR A 518 17.14 -11.67 -20.60
N LYS A 519 17.96 -12.13 -21.55
CA LYS A 519 19.10 -13.04 -21.31
C LYS A 519 19.97 -12.59 -20.13
#